data_AF-A0A8T0DE18-F1
#
_entry.id   AF-A0A8T0DE18-F1
#
_cell.length_a   1.000
_cell.length_b   1.000
_cell.length_c   1.000
_cell.angle_alpha   90.00
_cell.angle_beta   90.00
_cell.angle_gamma   90.00
#
_symmetry.space_group_name_H-M   'P 1'
#
loop_
_entity.id
_entity.type
_entity.pdbx_description
1 polymer ?
#
loop_
_entity_poly.entity_id
_entity_poly.type
_entity_poly.pdbx_seq_one_letter_code
_entity_poly.pdbx_strand_id
1 'polypeptide(L)'
;MPCFDKKLEASRTEFTTVSSSSPANEENGIPDVDLVLATNEFLDLLERDCERCAESANHDSQTVVRDCHSGPPDLDVALHARLTELIDLCGVVTISSDCSSKFVPMYRHIGTGSGGYATVIFCRAALELFGIQLVDDPQLDEHVLVRQLHNRDLQEWLLFASVVDRDNAQKALSQLTTTNRVPYRQSKAQPAPLLAFAVANGFRCLNGGGQLKNASEMVTELYFQLPALQPMQSHANVRRMYNALLSADVERRNLRTSYRSVPPVEIINPMALQW
;
A
#
# COMPACT_ATOMS: atom_id res chain seq x y z
N MET A 1 -1.18 5.41 -7.59
CA MET A 1 -1.14 5.41 -6.11
C MET A 1 -2.40 6.07 -5.57
N PRO A 2 -2.90 5.69 -4.38
CA PRO A 2 -4.16 6.24 -3.89
C PRO A 2 -4.03 7.54 -3.07
N CYS A 3 -2.81 8.06 -2.88
CA CYS A 3 -2.54 9.30 -2.14
C CYS A 3 -1.49 10.16 -2.84
N PHE A 4 -1.60 11.49 -2.67
CA PHE A 4 -0.65 12.47 -3.21
C PHE A 4 0.71 12.46 -2.51
N ASP A 5 0.76 12.05 -1.24
CA ASP A 5 2.00 11.95 -0.47
C ASP A 5 3.06 11.07 -1.16
N LYS A 6 2.62 10.11 -1.99
CA LYS A 6 3.54 9.26 -2.76
C LYS A 6 4.31 10.00 -3.84
N LYS A 7 3.83 11.15 -4.31
CA LYS A 7 4.59 12.04 -5.20
C LYS A 7 5.77 12.65 -4.45
N LEU A 8 5.53 13.15 -3.24
CA LEU A 8 6.57 13.70 -2.36
C LEU A 8 7.58 12.63 -1.94
N GLU A 9 7.11 11.41 -1.71
CA GLU A 9 7.97 10.26 -1.44
C GLU A 9 8.88 9.95 -2.63
N ALA A 10 8.33 9.84 -3.85
CA ALA A 10 9.09 9.57 -5.07
C ALA A 10 10.07 10.69 -5.43
N SER A 11 9.76 11.95 -5.11
CA SER A 11 10.66 13.09 -5.38
C SER A 11 11.86 13.19 -4.43
N ARG A 12 12.00 12.28 -3.47
CA ARG A 12 13.13 12.28 -2.54
C ARG A 12 14.43 11.96 -3.29
N THR A 13 15.44 12.80 -3.11
CA THR A 13 16.79 12.59 -3.69
C THR A 13 17.47 11.32 -3.19
N GLU A 14 17.01 10.76 -2.06
CA GLU A 14 17.49 9.47 -1.57
C GLU A 14 16.99 8.26 -2.39
N PHE A 15 16.00 8.46 -3.27
CA PHE A 15 15.45 7.44 -4.18
C PHE A 15 15.87 7.74 -5.60
N THR A 16 17.18 7.76 -5.80
CA THR A 16 17.80 8.09 -7.07
C THR A 16 19.01 7.19 -7.27
N THR A 17 19.02 6.47 -8.38
CA THR A 17 20.11 5.58 -8.78
C THR A 17 21.17 6.37 -9.53
N VAL A 18 22.42 6.34 -9.04
CA VAL A 18 23.55 7.01 -9.70
C VAL A 18 24.07 6.14 -10.84
N SER A 19 24.03 6.66 -12.07
CA SER A 19 24.60 5.96 -13.22
C SER A 19 26.12 5.90 -13.12
N SER A 20 26.67 4.68 -13.05
CA SER A 20 28.12 4.43 -13.00
C SER A 20 28.88 4.78 -14.28
N SER A 21 28.17 5.22 -15.32
CA SER A 21 28.70 5.58 -16.64
C SER A 21 28.81 7.08 -16.91
N SER A 22 28.40 7.94 -15.98
CA SER A 22 28.46 9.40 -16.19
C SER A 22 29.75 9.99 -15.59
N PRO A 23 30.46 10.89 -16.31
CA PRO A 23 31.61 11.59 -15.76
C PRO A 23 31.21 12.41 -14.52
N ALA A 24 32.13 12.53 -13.56
CA ALA A 24 31.94 12.97 -12.17
C ALA A 24 31.33 14.38 -11.93
N ASN A 25 30.82 15.06 -12.96
CA ASN A 25 30.30 16.43 -12.90
C ASN A 25 28.80 16.57 -13.24
N GLU A 26 28.06 15.47 -13.48
CA GLU A 26 26.61 15.54 -13.63
C GLU A 26 25.91 14.98 -12.38
N GLU A 27 25.25 15.86 -11.62
CA GLU A 27 24.30 15.53 -10.54
C GLU A 27 23.00 14.84 -11.06
N ASN A 28 23.02 14.26 -12.26
CA ASN A 28 21.85 13.62 -12.87
C ASN A 28 21.78 12.15 -12.46
N GLY A 29 21.38 11.90 -11.22
CA GLY A 29 20.89 10.59 -10.85
C GLY A 29 19.52 10.31 -11.48
N ILE A 30 19.22 9.04 -11.79
CA ILE A 30 17.93 8.62 -12.35
C ILE A 30 16.98 8.32 -11.18
N PRO A 31 15.80 8.95 -11.10
CA PRO A 31 14.86 8.66 -10.02
C PRO A 31 14.41 7.20 -10.06
N ASP A 32 14.22 6.58 -8.91
CA ASP A 32 13.75 5.19 -8.84
C ASP A 32 12.29 5.06 -9.31
N VAL A 33 11.54 6.17 -9.28
CA VAL A 33 10.16 6.28 -9.75
C VAL A 33 10.00 7.56 -10.57
N ASP A 34 9.78 7.42 -11.88
CA ASP A 34 9.66 8.56 -12.80
C ASP A 34 8.31 9.30 -12.68
N LEU A 35 7.24 8.57 -12.38
CA LEU A 35 5.87 9.11 -12.38
C LEU A 35 5.00 8.46 -11.32
N VAL A 36 4.27 9.28 -10.57
CA VAL A 36 3.26 8.83 -9.62
C VAL A 36 1.92 9.48 -9.95
N LEU A 37 1.00 8.71 -10.52
CA LEU A 37 -0.38 9.14 -10.78
C LEU A 37 -1.29 8.78 -9.60
N ALA A 38 -2.11 9.74 -9.16
CA ALA A 38 -3.24 9.48 -8.28
C ALA A 38 -4.36 8.71 -9.04
N THR A 39 -5.33 8.16 -8.31
CA THR A 39 -6.40 7.34 -8.95
C THR A 39 -7.29 8.20 -9.84
N ASN A 40 -7.64 9.39 -9.38
CA ASN A 40 -8.36 10.38 -10.19
C ASN A 40 -7.55 10.85 -11.41
N GLU A 41 -6.24 11.11 -11.25
CA GLU A 41 -5.39 11.54 -12.37
C GLU A 41 -5.27 10.46 -13.46
N PHE A 42 -5.20 9.19 -13.04
CA PHE A 42 -5.18 8.08 -13.98
C PHE A 42 -6.53 7.93 -14.69
N LEU A 43 -7.66 8.11 -13.99
CA LEU A 43 -8.98 8.10 -14.59
C LEU A 43 -9.15 9.24 -15.61
N ASP A 44 -8.79 10.46 -15.24
CA ASP A 44 -8.85 11.64 -16.13
C ASP A 44 -8.04 11.41 -17.42
N LEU A 45 -6.89 10.72 -17.34
CA LEU A 45 -6.08 10.37 -18.50
C LEU A 45 -6.78 9.35 -19.40
N LEU A 46 -7.44 8.33 -18.83
CA LEU A 46 -8.17 7.32 -19.59
C LEU A 46 -9.41 7.92 -20.28
N GLU A 47 -10.15 8.77 -19.58
CA GLU A 47 -11.32 9.48 -20.12
C GLU A 47 -10.92 10.30 -21.36
N ARG A 48 -9.86 11.12 -21.23
CA ARG A 48 -9.33 11.93 -22.34
C ARG A 48 -8.86 11.09 -23.52
N ASP A 49 -8.25 9.93 -23.26
CA ASP A 49 -7.82 9.03 -24.34
C ASP A 49 -9.00 8.39 -25.07
N CYS A 50 -10.05 8.01 -24.34
CA CYS A 50 -11.30 7.51 -24.91
C CYS A 50 -12.01 8.57 -25.77
N GLU A 51 -12.10 9.81 -25.28
CA GLU A 51 -12.68 10.94 -26.02
C GLU A 51 -11.94 11.20 -27.33
N ARG A 52 -10.60 11.26 -27.29
CA ARG A 52 -9.77 11.44 -28.49
C ARG A 52 -9.94 10.32 -29.51
N CYS A 53 -10.08 9.08 -29.04
CA CYS A 53 -10.35 7.93 -29.90
C CYS A 53 -11.73 8.04 -30.58
N ALA A 54 -12.75 8.49 -29.85
CA ALA A 54 -14.09 8.71 -30.38
C ALA A 54 -14.14 9.84 -31.42
N GLU A 55 -13.43 10.95 -31.17
CA GLU A 55 -13.31 12.07 -32.13
C GLU A 55 -12.58 11.66 -33.41
N SER A 56 -11.50 10.87 -33.30
CA SER A 56 -10.74 10.38 -34.45
C SER A 56 -11.56 9.42 -35.32
N ALA A 57 -12.38 8.56 -34.69
CA ALA A 57 -13.29 7.66 -35.41
C ALA A 57 -14.41 8.41 -36.18
N ASN A 58 -14.81 9.58 -35.70
CA ASN A 58 -15.81 10.43 -36.39
C ASN A 58 -15.21 11.21 -37.58
N HIS A 59 -13.89 11.44 -37.61
CA HIS A 59 -13.23 12.17 -38.70
C HIS A 59 -12.74 11.26 -39.84
N ASP A 60 -12.41 9.99 -39.57
CA ASP A 60 -11.98 9.02 -40.59
C ASP A 60 -13.16 8.16 -41.09
N SER A 61 -14.01 8.74 -41.95
CA SER A 61 -15.08 7.99 -42.64
C SER A 61 -14.56 7.06 -43.76
N GLN A 62 -13.27 6.70 -43.82
CA GLN A 62 -12.71 5.87 -44.89
C GLN A 62 -11.76 4.73 -44.49
N THR A 63 -11.69 4.35 -43.22
CA THR A 63 -10.85 3.20 -42.81
C THR A 63 -11.70 2.12 -42.16
N VAL A 64 -12.03 1.13 -43.00
CA VAL A 64 -12.47 -0.25 -42.72
C VAL A 64 -12.77 -0.55 -41.26
N VAL A 65 -14.07 -0.54 -40.96
CA VAL A 65 -14.72 -1.22 -39.84
C VAL A 65 -14.17 -2.64 -39.74
N ARG A 66 -13.48 -2.96 -38.65
CA ARG A 66 -13.53 -4.31 -38.09
C ARG A 66 -14.59 -4.31 -37.00
N ASP A 67 -15.59 -5.15 -37.25
CA ASP A 67 -16.81 -5.38 -36.50
C ASP A 67 -16.75 -5.12 -34.98
N CYS A 68 -17.64 -4.24 -34.54
CA CYS A 68 -18.46 -4.50 -33.36
C CYS A 68 -19.79 -3.74 -33.51
N HIS A 69 -20.88 -4.49 -33.41
CA HIS A 69 -22.24 -3.98 -33.49
C HIS A 69 -22.55 -2.99 -32.36
N SER A 70 -23.43 -2.02 -32.65
CA SER A 70 -24.13 -1.06 -31.77
C SER A 70 -23.38 0.17 -31.23
N GLY A 71 -23.64 1.33 -31.85
CA GLY A 71 -23.48 2.69 -31.28
C GLY A 71 -22.05 3.11 -30.89
N PRO A 72 -21.80 4.41 -30.62
CA PRO A 72 -20.62 4.76 -29.83
C PRO A 72 -20.76 4.04 -28.49
N PRO A 73 -19.76 3.25 -28.05
CA PRO A 73 -19.82 2.62 -26.75
C PRO A 73 -20.02 3.71 -25.70
N ASP A 74 -20.92 3.47 -24.75
CA ASP A 74 -21.03 4.28 -23.55
C ASP A 74 -19.61 4.48 -22.96
N LEU A 75 -19.29 5.68 -22.48
CA LEU A 75 -17.94 6.04 -22.04
C LEU A 75 -17.43 5.02 -20.99
N ASP A 76 -18.34 4.53 -20.14
CA ASP A 76 -18.08 3.49 -19.15
C ASP A 76 -17.64 2.16 -19.79
N VAL A 77 -18.24 1.76 -20.92
CA VAL A 77 -17.88 0.55 -21.65
C VAL A 77 -16.51 0.69 -22.31
N ALA A 78 -16.22 1.86 -22.89
CA ALA A 78 -14.92 2.16 -23.50
C ALA A 78 -13.79 2.18 -22.45
N LEU A 79 -14.03 2.83 -21.31
CA LEU A 79 -13.14 2.82 -20.14
C LEU A 79 -12.86 1.40 -19.65
N HIS A 80 -13.90 0.59 -19.49
CA HIS A 80 -13.76 -0.78 -19.02
C HIS A 80 -12.93 -1.64 -19.98
N ALA A 81 -13.15 -1.51 -21.29
CA ALA A 81 -12.37 -2.22 -22.31
C ALA A 81 -10.89 -1.82 -22.27
N ARG A 82 -10.59 -0.51 -22.18
CA ARG A 82 -9.19 -0.02 -22.09
C ARG A 82 -8.49 -0.42 -20.82
N LEU A 83 -9.19 -0.38 -19.68
CA LEU A 83 -8.64 -0.84 -18.42
C LEU A 83 -8.31 -2.33 -18.47
N THR A 84 -9.18 -3.13 -19.07
CA THR A 84 -8.96 -4.58 -19.26
C THR A 84 -7.73 -4.84 -20.14
N GLU A 85 -7.60 -4.13 -21.26
CA GLU A 85 -6.44 -4.25 -22.15
C GLU A 85 -5.12 -3.89 -21.43
N LEU A 86 -5.10 -2.80 -20.66
CA LEU A 86 -3.94 -2.40 -19.88
C LEU A 86 -3.58 -3.43 -18.81
N ILE A 87 -4.59 -3.97 -18.14
CA ILE A 87 -4.42 -5.03 -17.14
C ILE A 87 -3.83 -6.30 -17.77
N ASP A 88 -4.33 -6.71 -18.94
CA ASP A 88 -3.82 -7.86 -19.69
C ASP A 88 -2.38 -7.65 -20.17
N LEU A 89 -2.05 -6.45 -20.67
CA LEU A 89 -0.69 -6.05 -21.05
C LEU A 89 0.29 -6.08 -19.87
N CYS A 90 -0.19 -5.71 -18.67
CA CYS A 90 0.60 -5.76 -17.44
C CYS A 90 0.71 -7.19 -16.86
N GLY A 91 -0.04 -8.16 -17.38
CA GLY A 91 -0.09 -9.53 -16.87
C GLY A 91 -0.76 -9.64 -15.48
N VAL A 92 -1.55 -8.64 -15.05
CA VAL A 92 -2.15 -8.55 -13.71
C VAL A 92 -3.66 -8.81 -13.75
N VAL A 93 -4.04 -10.05 -14.07
CA VAL A 93 -5.38 -10.65 -13.84
C VAL A 93 -6.52 -10.22 -14.78
N THR A 94 -6.95 -11.16 -15.61
CA THR A 94 -8.35 -11.30 -16.04
C THR A 94 -9.12 -12.16 -15.01
N ILE A 95 -10.24 -11.65 -14.50
CA ILE A 95 -11.27 -12.51 -13.90
C ILE A 95 -12.02 -13.16 -15.06
N SER A 96 -11.42 -14.19 -15.66
CA SER A 96 -12.14 -15.09 -16.57
C SER A 96 -12.58 -16.32 -15.81
N SER A 97 -13.87 -16.62 -15.91
CA SER A 97 -14.50 -17.83 -15.36
C SER A 97 -13.97 -19.13 -15.98
N ASP A 98 -13.19 -19.09 -17.07
CA ASP A 98 -12.76 -20.32 -17.75
C ASP A 98 -11.28 -20.30 -18.20
N CYS A 99 -10.58 -21.37 -17.78
CA CYS A 99 -9.40 -22.04 -18.33
C CYS A 99 -8.01 -21.34 -18.47
N SER A 100 -7.11 -21.75 -17.56
CA SER A 100 -5.83 -22.44 -17.84
C SER A 100 -4.56 -21.68 -18.28
N SER A 101 -4.45 -20.38 -18.05
CA SER A 101 -3.15 -19.70 -18.01
C SER A 101 -2.71 -19.53 -16.55
N LYS A 102 -1.44 -19.86 -16.27
CA LYS A 102 -0.83 -19.86 -14.92
C LYS A 102 -0.67 -18.43 -14.40
N PHE A 103 -1.78 -17.79 -14.05
CA PHE A 103 -1.83 -16.47 -13.45
C PHE A 103 -1.52 -16.55 -11.96
N VAL A 104 -0.87 -15.51 -11.44
CA VAL A 104 -0.86 -15.24 -10.00
C VAL A 104 -2.18 -14.51 -9.71
N PRO A 105 -3.13 -15.13 -9.00
CA PRO A 105 -4.39 -14.46 -8.68
C PRO A 105 -4.10 -13.21 -7.84
N MET A 106 -4.87 -12.14 -8.06
CA MET A 106 -4.88 -10.99 -7.15
C MET A 106 -5.12 -11.50 -5.74
N TYR A 107 -4.32 -11.04 -4.80
CA TYR A 107 -4.41 -11.43 -3.41
C TYR A 107 -4.31 -10.21 -2.52
N ARG A 108 -4.80 -10.37 -1.30
CA ARG A 108 -4.63 -9.39 -0.23
C ARG A 108 -3.62 -9.90 0.80
N HIS A 109 -3.06 -9.00 1.58
CA HIS A 109 -2.33 -9.40 2.79
C HIS A 109 -3.31 -9.76 3.92
N ILE A 110 -2.81 -10.44 4.96
CA ILE A 110 -3.66 -10.91 6.08
C ILE A 110 -4.26 -9.76 6.91
N GLY A 111 -3.57 -8.62 6.99
CA GLY A 111 -4.08 -7.42 7.67
C GLY A 111 -5.06 -6.59 6.82
N THR A 112 -5.31 -5.36 7.26
CA THR A 112 -6.15 -4.37 6.56
C THR A 112 -5.28 -3.47 5.69
N GLY A 113 -5.79 -2.90 4.59
CA GLY A 113 -5.04 -2.13 3.56
C GLY A 113 -3.64 -1.60 3.94
N SER A 114 -3.50 -0.41 4.53
CA SER A 114 -2.19 0.15 4.94
C SER A 114 -1.53 -0.52 6.14
N GLY A 115 -2.30 -1.24 6.98
CA GLY A 115 -1.82 -1.95 8.17
C GLY A 115 -1.21 -3.32 7.87
N GLY A 116 -1.38 -3.83 6.66
CA GLY A 116 -1.02 -5.18 6.26
C GLY A 116 0.39 -5.63 6.53
N TYR A 117 1.34 -4.82 6.06
CA TYR A 117 2.76 -5.10 6.25
C TYR A 117 3.10 -5.15 7.74
N ALA A 118 2.53 -4.25 8.54
CA ALA A 118 2.75 -4.23 9.97
C ALA A 118 2.18 -5.49 10.64
N THR A 119 1.01 -5.97 10.23
CA THR A 119 0.44 -7.25 10.71
C THR A 119 1.41 -8.41 10.46
N VAL A 120 1.94 -8.54 9.24
CA VAL A 120 2.87 -9.61 8.89
C VAL A 120 4.15 -9.53 9.73
N ILE A 121 4.75 -8.34 9.83
CA ILE A 121 5.99 -8.14 10.59
C ILE A 121 5.75 -8.39 12.09
N PHE A 122 4.62 -7.94 12.64
CA PHE A 122 4.26 -8.12 14.04
C PHE A 122 4.12 -9.60 14.39
N CYS A 123 3.33 -10.36 13.63
CA CYS A 123 3.17 -11.80 13.86
C CYS A 123 4.49 -12.56 13.68
N ARG A 124 5.28 -12.20 12.67
CA ARG A 124 6.58 -12.84 12.44
C ARG A 124 7.58 -12.54 13.55
N ALA A 125 7.61 -11.31 14.06
CA ALA A 125 8.48 -10.92 15.17
C ALA A 125 8.07 -11.60 16.48
N ALA A 126 6.77 -11.73 16.74
CA ALA A 126 6.25 -12.46 17.91
C ALA A 126 6.76 -13.92 17.92
N LEU A 127 6.64 -14.59 16.78
CA LEU A 127 7.06 -15.97 16.63
C LEU A 127 8.60 -16.12 16.68
N GLU A 128 9.33 -15.36 15.88
CA GLU A 128 10.77 -15.55 15.70
C GLU A 128 11.62 -15.05 16.87
N LEU A 129 11.19 -13.97 17.54
CA LEU A 129 11.96 -13.39 18.65
C LEU A 129 11.54 -13.95 20.01
N PHE A 130 10.28 -14.37 20.16
CA PHE A 130 9.72 -14.74 21.47
C PHE A 130 9.03 -16.11 21.48
N GLY A 131 8.92 -16.80 20.35
CA GLY A 131 8.25 -18.10 20.28
C GLY A 131 6.73 -18.02 20.48
N ILE A 132 6.12 -16.84 20.35
CA ILE A 132 4.68 -16.64 20.54
C ILE A 132 4.00 -16.70 19.19
N GLN A 133 3.24 -17.77 18.96
CA GLN A 133 2.39 -17.92 17.78
C GLN A 133 1.05 -17.22 18.02
N LEU A 134 0.80 -16.13 17.29
CA LEU A 134 -0.47 -15.42 17.34
C LEU A 134 -1.54 -16.10 16.48
N VAL A 135 -2.81 -15.86 16.80
CA VAL A 135 -3.96 -16.20 15.94
C VAL A 135 -3.94 -15.38 14.63
N ASP A 136 -4.78 -15.78 13.66
CA ASP A 136 -4.80 -15.20 12.31
C ASP A 136 -5.01 -13.67 12.31
N ASP A 137 -5.93 -13.18 13.13
CA ASP A 137 -6.07 -11.76 13.42
C ASP A 137 -5.41 -11.42 14.76
N PRO A 138 -4.18 -10.88 14.77
CA PRO A 138 -3.45 -10.60 16.01
C PRO A 138 -4.14 -9.55 16.90
N GLN A 139 -5.11 -8.80 16.39
CA GLN A 139 -5.90 -7.88 17.22
C GLN A 139 -6.86 -8.61 18.17
N LEU A 140 -7.20 -9.86 17.85
CA LEU A 140 -8.05 -10.72 18.66
C LEU A 140 -7.25 -11.64 19.59
N ASP A 141 -5.92 -11.61 19.51
CA ASP A 141 -5.05 -12.43 20.35
C ASP A 141 -5.04 -11.97 21.80
N GLU A 142 -5.13 -12.90 22.74
CA GLU A 142 -5.17 -12.63 24.18
C GLU A 142 -3.86 -12.04 24.73
N HIS A 143 -2.74 -12.15 24.00
CA HIS A 143 -1.46 -11.53 24.40
C HIS A 143 -1.33 -10.10 23.90
N VAL A 144 -2.22 -9.66 23.01
CA VAL A 144 -2.11 -8.39 22.30
C VAL A 144 -3.06 -7.37 22.90
N LEU A 145 -2.53 -6.18 23.17
CA LEU A 145 -3.33 -5.01 23.50
C LEU A 145 -3.29 -4.02 22.35
N VAL A 146 -4.45 -3.77 21.75
CA VAL A 146 -4.65 -2.75 20.73
C VAL A 146 -5.16 -1.48 21.38
N ARG A 147 -4.50 -0.35 21.13
CA ARG A 147 -4.91 0.98 21.61
C ARG A 147 -5.11 1.92 20.44
N GLN A 148 -6.22 2.64 20.47
CA GLN A 148 -6.42 3.79 19.60
C GLN A 148 -5.87 5.04 20.29
N LEU A 149 -4.85 5.65 19.70
CA LEU A 149 -4.35 6.94 20.19
C LEU A 149 -5.31 8.07 19.76
N HIS A 150 -5.03 9.30 20.21
CA HIS A 150 -5.86 10.48 19.91
C HIS A 150 -6.11 10.66 18.41
N ASN A 151 -5.12 10.32 17.58
CA ASN A 151 -5.30 10.20 16.14
C ASN A 151 -5.89 8.82 15.80
N ARG A 152 -7.07 8.82 15.16
CA ARG A 152 -7.74 7.59 14.67
C ARG A 152 -7.00 6.93 13.49
N ASP A 153 -6.05 7.63 12.88
CA ASP A 153 -5.21 7.14 11.78
C ASP A 153 -4.18 6.11 12.24
N LEU A 154 -3.82 6.09 13.54
CA LEU A 154 -2.78 5.21 14.09
C LEU A 154 -3.30 4.43 15.28
N GLN A 155 -3.01 3.13 15.28
CA GLN A 155 -3.21 2.23 16.39
C GLN A 155 -1.85 1.83 16.96
N GLU A 156 -1.82 1.58 18.26
CA GLU A 156 -0.67 0.98 18.91
C GLU A 156 -1.00 -0.48 19.22
N TRP A 157 -0.18 -1.40 18.70
CA TRP A 157 -0.29 -2.84 18.95
C TRP A 157 0.84 -3.24 19.87
N LEU A 158 0.48 -3.81 21.02
CA LEU A 158 1.39 -4.15 22.10
C LEU A 158 1.33 -5.65 22.39
N LEU A 159 2.43 -6.36 22.20
CA LEU A 159 2.53 -7.78 22.57
C LEU A 159 3.07 -7.91 23.98
N PHE A 160 2.47 -8.74 24.82
CA PHE A 160 2.97 -9.06 26.16
C PHE A 160 3.39 -10.53 26.28
N ALA A 161 4.23 -10.82 27.27
CA ALA A 161 4.74 -12.17 27.51
C ALA A 161 3.67 -13.14 28.04
N SER A 162 2.61 -12.61 28.64
CA SER A 162 1.47 -13.36 29.14
C SER A 162 0.19 -12.53 29.11
N VAL A 163 -0.96 -13.21 29.11
CA VAL A 163 -2.27 -12.58 29.25
C VAL A 163 -2.37 -11.76 30.54
N VAL A 164 -1.76 -12.26 31.63
CA VAL A 164 -1.70 -11.56 32.92
C VAL A 164 -0.94 -10.24 32.81
N ASP A 165 0.18 -10.22 32.10
CA ASP A 165 0.96 -9.01 31.86
C ASP A 165 0.18 -7.99 31.03
N ARG A 166 -0.49 -8.46 29.97
CA ARG A 166 -1.38 -7.64 29.15
C ARG A 166 -2.52 -7.03 29.98
N ASP A 167 -3.15 -7.82 30.85
CA ASP A 167 -4.20 -7.37 31.77
C ASP A 167 -3.70 -6.32 32.75
N ASN A 168 -2.52 -6.53 33.32
CA ASN A 168 -1.88 -5.60 34.23
C ASN A 168 -1.54 -4.28 33.53
N ALA A 169 -1.02 -4.34 32.29
CA ALA A 169 -0.76 -3.16 31.47
C ALA A 169 -2.05 -2.38 31.17
N GLN A 170 -3.14 -3.08 30.84
CA GLN A 170 -4.44 -2.45 30.60
C GLN A 170 -4.97 -1.74 31.87
N LYS A 171 -4.85 -2.38 33.03
CA LYS A 171 -5.22 -1.79 34.33
C LYS A 171 -4.37 -0.55 34.63
N ALA A 172 -3.05 -0.64 34.46
CA ALA A 172 -2.14 0.47 34.68
C ALA A 172 -2.49 1.68 33.79
N LEU A 173 -2.79 1.43 32.51
CA LEU A 173 -3.25 2.47 31.59
C LEU A 173 -4.54 3.10 32.06
N SER A 174 -5.54 2.32 32.49
CA SER A 174 -6.84 2.85 32.93
C SER A 174 -6.76 3.82 34.11
N GLN A 175 -5.68 3.76 34.91
CA GLN A 175 -5.45 4.63 36.05
C GLN A 175 -4.75 5.95 35.69
N LEU A 176 -4.22 6.06 34.46
CA LEU A 176 -3.58 7.29 33.99
C LEU A 176 -4.64 8.29 33.51
N THR A 177 -4.39 9.59 33.69
CA THR A 177 -5.28 10.64 33.19
C THR A 177 -5.16 10.85 31.67
N THR A 178 -4.10 10.31 31.05
CA THR A 178 -3.71 10.59 29.66
C THR A 178 -3.70 9.34 28.77
N THR A 179 -4.57 8.38 29.08
CA THR A 179 -4.55 7.00 28.57
C THR A 179 -4.41 6.84 27.07
N ASN A 180 -4.88 7.78 26.24
CA ASN A 180 -4.84 7.66 24.78
C ASN A 180 -4.15 8.83 24.07
N ARG A 181 -3.48 9.75 24.80
CA ARG A 181 -2.76 10.86 24.15
C ARG A 181 -1.31 10.51 23.82
N VAL A 182 -0.71 9.61 24.59
CA VAL A 182 0.71 9.25 24.46
C VAL A 182 0.89 7.75 24.19
N PRO A 183 1.87 7.37 23.36
CA PRO A 183 2.28 5.98 23.18
C PRO A 183 2.62 5.30 24.52
N TYR A 184 2.42 3.98 24.60
CA TYR A 184 2.69 3.18 25.81
C TYR A 184 4.09 3.40 26.35
N ARG A 185 5.08 3.43 25.46
CA ARG A 185 6.48 3.64 25.84
C ARG A 185 6.69 4.95 26.61
N GLN A 186 5.87 5.97 26.36
CA GLN A 186 5.96 7.27 27.04
C GLN A 186 5.16 7.33 28.35
N SER A 187 4.20 6.43 28.55
CA SER A 187 3.38 6.40 29.76
C SER A 187 4.13 5.86 30.99
N LYS A 188 5.26 5.16 30.77
CA LYS A 188 6.03 4.44 31.80
C LYS A 188 5.21 3.40 32.58
N ALA A 189 4.07 2.99 32.03
CA ALA A 189 3.25 1.93 32.61
C ALA A 189 4.01 0.59 32.58
N GLN A 190 3.69 -0.28 33.52
CA GLN A 190 4.23 -1.63 33.63
C GLN A 190 3.10 -2.65 33.46
N PRO A 191 3.41 -3.86 32.97
CA PRO A 191 4.71 -4.32 32.48
C PRO A 191 5.09 -3.75 31.11
N ALA A 192 6.37 -3.81 30.74
CA ALA A 192 6.80 -3.42 29.39
C ALA A 192 6.35 -4.48 28.35
N PRO A 193 5.84 -4.07 27.18
CA PRO A 193 5.50 -4.99 26.10
C PRO A 193 6.78 -5.55 25.45
N LEU A 194 6.70 -6.79 24.95
CA LEU A 194 7.72 -7.44 24.13
C LEU A 194 7.88 -6.76 22.77
N LEU A 195 6.75 -6.39 22.15
CA LEU A 195 6.69 -5.63 20.89
C LEU A 195 5.74 -4.45 21.06
N ALA A 196 6.10 -3.31 20.49
CA ALA A 196 5.24 -2.13 20.42
C ALA A 196 5.30 -1.53 19.01
N PHE A 197 4.19 -1.64 18.27
CA PHE A 197 4.08 -1.20 16.88
C PHE A 197 3.07 -0.07 16.77
N ALA A 198 3.43 1.00 16.04
CA ALA A 198 2.46 1.97 15.56
C ALA A 198 1.99 1.51 14.18
N VAL A 199 0.72 1.13 14.08
CA VAL A 199 0.10 0.56 12.88
C VAL A 199 -0.87 1.58 12.30
N ALA A 200 -0.75 1.88 11.02
CA ALA A 200 -1.73 2.70 10.32
C ALA A 200 -3.07 1.98 10.27
N ASN A 201 -4.15 2.69 10.59
CA ASN A 201 -5.49 2.17 10.47
C ASN A 201 -5.79 1.92 8.97
N GLY A 202 -6.06 0.66 8.63
CA GLY A 202 -5.75 0.08 7.32
C GLY A 202 -6.49 0.65 6.11
N PHE A 203 -7.49 1.50 6.30
CA PHE A 203 -8.32 1.99 5.20
C PHE A 203 -7.89 3.36 4.68
N ARG A 204 -6.93 4.04 5.32
CA ARG A 204 -6.52 5.38 4.90
C ARG A 204 -5.85 5.40 3.52
N CYS A 205 -5.13 4.33 3.15
CA CYS A 205 -4.64 4.20 1.77
C CYS A 205 -5.77 3.91 0.78
N LEU A 206 -6.80 3.16 1.16
CA LEU A 206 -7.96 2.92 0.30
C LEU A 206 -8.88 4.16 0.19
N ASN A 207 -8.74 5.10 1.15
CA ASN A 207 -9.52 6.33 1.26
C ASN A 207 -8.63 7.58 1.10
N GLY A 208 -7.48 7.44 0.44
CA GLY A 208 -6.52 8.52 0.31
C GLY A 208 -7.08 9.69 -0.51
N GLY A 209 -6.50 10.88 -0.36
CA GLY A 209 -7.01 12.09 -1.03
C GLY A 209 -7.02 12.03 -2.57
N GLY A 210 -6.32 11.07 -3.17
CA GLY A 210 -6.29 10.84 -4.62
C GLY A 210 -7.31 9.80 -5.11
N GLN A 211 -8.22 9.33 -4.25
CA GLN A 211 -9.26 8.34 -4.58
C GLN A 211 -10.54 9.00 -5.10
N LEU A 212 -11.34 8.20 -5.79
CA LEU A 212 -12.66 8.61 -6.26
C LEU A 212 -13.62 8.81 -5.09
N LYS A 213 -14.43 9.86 -5.15
CA LYS A 213 -15.47 10.12 -4.15
C LYS A 213 -16.46 8.95 -4.14
N ASN A 214 -16.85 8.50 -2.94
CA ASN A 214 -17.81 7.42 -2.72
C ASN A 214 -17.38 6.01 -3.17
N ALA A 215 -16.16 5.80 -3.64
CA ALA A 215 -15.68 4.46 -4.04
C ALA A 215 -15.10 3.63 -2.87
N SER A 216 -14.89 4.26 -1.71
CA SER A 216 -14.20 3.70 -0.55
C SER A 216 -14.78 2.35 -0.07
N GLU A 217 -16.11 2.26 0.09
CA GLU A 217 -16.78 1.08 0.60
C GLU A 217 -16.67 -0.08 -0.38
N MET A 218 -16.95 0.17 -1.67
CA MET A 218 -16.84 -0.82 -2.73
C MET A 218 -15.42 -1.37 -2.88
N VAL A 219 -14.41 -0.49 -2.87
CA VAL A 219 -13.00 -0.88 -2.95
C VAL A 219 -12.59 -1.71 -1.74
N THR A 220 -13.08 -1.35 -0.55
CA THR A 220 -12.82 -2.09 0.67
C THR A 220 -13.44 -3.48 0.63
N GLU A 221 -14.69 -3.59 0.18
CA GLU A 221 -15.37 -4.86 0.02
C GLU A 221 -14.66 -5.77 -0.98
N LEU A 222 -14.36 -5.25 -2.17
CA LEU A 222 -13.61 -5.99 -3.20
C LEU A 222 -12.25 -6.45 -2.69
N TYR A 223 -11.54 -5.59 -1.97
CA TYR A 223 -10.26 -5.94 -1.36
C TYR A 223 -10.38 -7.14 -0.43
N PHE A 224 -11.42 -7.24 0.40
CA PHE A 224 -11.61 -8.36 1.32
C PHE A 224 -12.12 -9.64 0.67
N GLN A 225 -12.72 -9.56 -0.52
CA GLN A 225 -13.08 -10.74 -1.32
C GLN A 225 -11.84 -11.45 -1.89
N LEU A 226 -10.69 -10.77 -1.98
CA LEU A 226 -9.44 -11.39 -2.42
C LEU A 226 -8.93 -12.42 -1.40
N PRO A 227 -8.29 -13.51 -1.86
CA PRO A 227 -7.65 -14.47 -0.97
C PRO A 227 -6.52 -13.79 -0.18
N ALA A 228 -6.49 -14.02 1.14
CA ALA A 228 -5.39 -13.56 1.98
C ALA A 228 -4.18 -14.47 1.80
N LEU A 229 -3.05 -13.90 1.36
CA LEU A 229 -1.80 -14.65 1.16
C LEU A 229 -0.64 -14.00 1.90
N GLN A 230 0.33 -14.84 2.27
CA GLN A 230 1.63 -14.46 2.81
C GLN A 230 2.67 -14.61 1.69
N PRO A 231 3.08 -13.54 0.98
CA PRO A 231 3.82 -13.68 -0.27
C PRO A 231 5.12 -14.48 -0.14
N MET A 232 5.84 -14.31 0.96
CA MET A 232 7.08 -15.03 1.26
C MET A 232 6.88 -16.54 1.48
N GLN A 233 5.72 -16.94 2.02
CA GLN A 233 5.37 -18.33 2.27
C GLN A 233 4.74 -18.97 1.02
N SER A 234 3.84 -18.25 0.37
CA SER A 234 3.00 -18.74 -0.71
C SER A 234 3.67 -18.76 -2.09
N HIS A 235 4.72 -17.94 -2.33
CA HIS A 235 5.33 -17.81 -3.65
C HIS A 235 6.85 -18.04 -3.66
N ALA A 236 7.29 -19.14 -4.29
CA ALA A 236 8.70 -19.47 -4.44
C ALA A 236 9.50 -18.37 -5.18
N ASN A 237 8.88 -17.68 -6.14
CA ASN A 237 9.52 -16.57 -6.86
C ASN A 237 9.80 -15.37 -5.95
N VAL A 238 8.88 -15.02 -5.06
CA VAL A 238 9.08 -13.93 -4.08
C VAL A 238 10.26 -14.28 -3.16
N ARG A 239 10.34 -15.52 -2.69
CA ARG A 239 11.47 -16.00 -1.87
C ARG A 239 12.79 -15.97 -2.64
N ARG A 240 12.79 -16.42 -3.90
CA ARG A 240 13.97 -16.38 -4.77
C ARG A 240 14.44 -14.94 -5.00
N MET A 241 13.51 -14.03 -5.30
CA MET A 241 13.79 -12.60 -5.49
C MET A 241 14.37 -11.99 -4.20
N TYR A 242 13.76 -12.26 -3.05
CA TYR A 242 14.25 -11.78 -1.76
C TYR A 242 15.68 -12.27 -1.48
N ASN A 243 15.96 -13.55 -1.71
CA ASN A 243 17.30 -14.11 -1.53
C ASN A 243 18.32 -13.51 -2.51
N ALA A 244 17.90 -13.26 -3.76
CA ALA A 244 18.75 -12.61 -4.76
C ALA A 244 19.08 -11.17 -4.36
N LEU A 245 18.10 -10.39 -3.90
CA LEU A 245 18.30 -9.03 -3.40
C LEU A 245 19.26 -9.00 -2.19
N LEU A 246 19.06 -9.90 -1.22
CA LEU A 246 19.96 -10.00 -0.06
C LEU A 246 21.39 -10.38 -0.44
N SER A 247 21.56 -11.18 -1.50
CA SER A 247 22.88 -11.59 -1.98
C SER A 247 23.56 -10.47 -2.79
N ALA A 248 22.79 -9.69 -3.55
CA ALA A 248 23.30 -8.61 -4.38
C ALA A 248 23.62 -7.33 -3.57
N ASP A 249 22.90 -7.09 -2.48
CA ASP A 249 23.07 -5.92 -1.62
C ASP A 249 23.08 -6.34 -0.14
N VAL A 250 24.26 -6.80 0.30
CA VAL A 250 24.50 -7.35 1.65
C VAL A 250 24.18 -6.31 2.74
N GLU A 251 24.50 -5.05 2.49
CA GLU A 251 24.22 -3.93 3.40
C GLU A 251 22.74 -3.48 3.34
N ARG A 252 21.97 -4.01 2.39
CA ARG A 252 20.55 -3.72 2.16
C ARG A 252 20.28 -2.24 1.93
N ARG A 253 21.21 -1.53 1.29
CA ARG A 253 21.13 -0.10 0.96
C ARG A 253 19.93 0.21 0.08
N ASN A 254 19.58 -0.66 -0.86
CA ASN A 254 18.46 -0.50 -1.79
C ASN A 254 17.09 -0.79 -1.14
N LEU A 255 17.07 -1.39 0.06
CA LEU A 255 15.84 -1.77 0.77
C LEU A 255 15.63 -0.93 2.05
N ARG A 256 16.47 0.09 2.26
CA ARG A 256 16.48 0.91 3.47
C ARG A 256 16.63 2.37 3.08
N THR A 257 16.09 3.24 3.91
CA THR A 257 16.28 4.68 3.80
C THR A 257 16.45 5.27 5.20
N SER A 258 16.92 6.50 5.25
CA SER A 258 16.99 7.28 6.49
C SER A 258 15.85 8.31 6.51
N TYR A 259 15.45 8.68 7.73
CA TYR A 259 14.51 9.76 7.97
C TYR A 259 15.24 10.88 8.67
N ARG A 260 14.90 12.11 8.32
CA ARG A 260 15.40 13.33 8.98
C ARG A 260 14.22 14.20 9.38
N SER A 261 14.38 14.93 10.49
CA SER A 261 13.41 15.95 10.85
C SER A 261 13.44 17.06 9.80
N VAL A 262 12.29 17.35 9.23
CA VAL A 262 12.10 18.51 8.34
C VAL A 262 11.26 19.56 9.07
N PRO A 263 11.48 20.86 8.80
CA PRO A 263 10.56 21.89 9.27
C PRO A 263 9.14 21.60 8.76
N PRO A 264 8.09 22.00 9.49
CA PRO A 264 6.73 21.92 8.99
C PRO A 264 6.63 22.74 7.70
N VAL A 265 6.42 22.07 6.57
CA VAL A 265 6.11 22.75 5.30
C VAL A 265 4.60 22.86 5.25
N GLU A 266 4.08 24.09 5.25
CA GLU A 266 2.66 24.33 4.96
C GLU A 266 2.40 24.00 3.50
N ILE A 267 1.91 22.79 3.23
CA ILE A 267 1.37 22.44 1.92
C ILE A 267 -0.01 23.08 1.84
N ILE A 268 -0.07 24.31 1.32
CA ILE A 268 -1.29 25.13 1.22
C ILE A 268 -2.36 24.45 0.34
N ASN A 269 -1.94 23.60 -0.61
CA ASN A 269 -2.87 22.78 -1.40
C ASN A 269 -2.17 21.50 -1.94
N PRO A 270 -2.44 20.30 -1.38
CA PRO A 270 -1.90 19.05 -1.88
C PRO A 270 -2.30 18.72 -3.33
N MET A 271 -3.45 19.25 -3.81
CA MET A 271 -3.87 19.05 -5.20
C MET A 271 -3.09 19.91 -6.20
N ALA A 272 -2.35 20.91 -5.73
CA ALA A 272 -1.46 21.70 -6.58
C ALA A 272 -0.13 20.99 -6.88
N LEU A 273 0.13 19.82 -6.25
CA LEU A 273 1.25 18.95 -6.58
C LEU A 273 0.96 18.23 -7.90
N GLN A 274 1.13 18.96 -8.99
CA GLN A 274 1.20 18.40 -10.33
C GLN A 274 2.60 17.80 -10.56
N TRP A 275 2.66 16.73 -11.36
CA TRP A 275 3.89 16.32 -12.01
C TRP A 275 4.05 17.13 -13.30
#